data_AF-A0A7S1YH51-F1
#
_entry.id   AF-A0A7S1YH51-F1
#
_cell.length_a   1.000
_cell.length_b   1.000
_cell.length_c   1.000
_cell.angle_alpha   90.00
_cell.angle_beta   90.00
_cell.angle_gamma   90.00
#
_symmetry.space_group_name_H-M   'P 1'
#
loop_
_entity.id
_entity.type
_entity.pdbx_description
1 polymer ?
#
loop_
_entity_poly.entity_id
_entity_poly.type
_entity_poly.pdbx_seq_one_letter_code
_entity_poly.pdbx_strand_id
1 'polypeptide(L)'
;FFCNLTSIFICFLGLQAGRVIRQTGRHGRRLARWTGAGAACLLLAGLLCGFDAGSGPVPIIKNLWTPSYVLLNAGIGHMALVLAYAAIDWWGIWQGGPFRYMGSSSIVIYVGSEVLQPYSPFSFATARSHGVQLSTNIVGVLCWQLIGYLLYSRGIIISL
;
A
#
# COMPACT_ATOMS: atom_id res chain seq x y z
N PHE A 1 -12.66 15.28 14.93
CA PHE A 1 -12.44 14.28 15.99
C PHE A 1 -12.57 12.84 15.46
N PHE A 2 -13.68 12.47 14.81
CA PHE A 2 -13.88 11.11 14.27
C PHE A 2 -12.77 10.59 13.33
N CYS A 3 -12.27 11.43 12.42
CA CYS A 3 -11.18 11.03 11.50
C CYS A 3 -9.89 10.60 12.22
N ASN A 4 -9.54 11.21 13.36
CA ASN A 4 -8.33 10.85 14.09
C ASN A 4 -8.45 9.45 14.72
N LEU A 5 -9.64 9.11 15.22
CA LEU A 5 -9.90 7.79 15.79
C LEU A 5 -9.78 6.70 14.72
N THR A 6 -10.37 6.93 13.55
CA THR A 6 -10.30 5.99 12.42
C THR A 6 -8.87 5.85 11.88
N SER A 7 -8.09 6.93 11.88
CA SER A 7 -6.65 6.90 11.53
C SER A 7 -5.81 6.11 12.56
N ILE A 8 -6.06 6.28 13.86
CA ILE A 8 -5.38 5.49 14.89
C ILE A 8 -5.73 4.00 14.71
N PHE A 9 -7.00 3.71 14.42
CA PHE A 9 -7.48 2.35 14.26
C PHE A 9 -6.86 1.64 13.06
N ILE A 10 -6.75 2.28 11.90
CA ILE A 10 -6.07 1.66 10.74
C ILE A 10 -4.57 1.42 11.01
N CYS A 11 -3.90 2.33 11.71
CA CYS A 11 -2.52 2.13 12.14
C CYS A 11 -2.40 0.93 13.10
N PHE A 12 -3.33 0.79 14.04
CA PHE A 12 -3.36 -0.36 14.95
C PHE A 12 -3.54 -1.69 14.21
N LEU A 13 -4.43 -1.75 13.21
CA LEU A 13 -4.59 -2.94 12.36
C LEU A 13 -3.31 -3.26 11.58
N GLY A 14 -2.60 -2.24 11.08
CA GLY A 14 -1.28 -2.42 10.45
C GLY A 14 -0.23 -2.97 11.43
N LEU A 15 -0.18 -2.45 12.67
CA LEU A 15 0.71 -2.96 13.71
C LEU A 15 0.39 -4.41 14.08
N GLN A 16 -0.89 -4.78 14.13
CA GLN A 16 -1.32 -6.16 14.35
C GLN A 16 -0.76 -7.08 13.24
N ALA A 17 -0.90 -6.68 11.98
CA ALA A 17 -0.37 -7.44 10.85
C ALA A 17 1.15 -7.66 10.96
N GLY A 18 1.90 -6.62 11.34
CA GLY A 18 3.36 -6.70 11.58
C GLY A 18 3.73 -7.60 12.76
N ARG A 19 2.96 -7.58 13.86
CA ARG A 19 3.18 -8.49 15.00
C ARG A 19 2.99 -9.95 14.63
N VAL A 20 2.03 -10.27 13.75
CA VAL A 20 1.81 -11.64 13.27
C VAL A 20 3.03 -12.19 12.54
N ILE A 21 3.76 -11.34 11.78
CA ILE A 21 5.04 -11.71 11.13
C ILE A 21 6.05 -12.15 12.18
N ARG A 22 6.25 -11.34 13.23
CA ARG A 22 7.28 -11.59 14.26
C ARG A 22 6.96 -12.77 15.18
N GLN A 23 5.69 -12.96 15.54
CA GLN A 23 5.30 -13.93 16.57
C GLN A 23 5.01 -15.34 16.02
N THR A 24 4.62 -15.45 14.75
CA THR A 24 4.17 -16.73 14.19
C THR A 24 5.29 -17.28 13.31
N GLY A 25 5.90 -18.41 13.63
CA GLY A 25 6.99 -18.98 12.81
C GLY A 25 6.52 -19.71 11.54
N ARG A 26 5.32 -20.31 11.56
CA ARG A 26 4.80 -21.10 10.42
C ARG A 26 4.09 -20.23 9.38
N HIS A 27 4.48 -20.36 8.11
CA HIS A 27 3.88 -19.65 6.96
C HIS A 27 2.35 -19.81 6.89
N GLY A 28 1.83 -21.04 7.02
CA GLY A 28 0.38 -21.28 6.95
C GLY A 28 -0.43 -20.60 8.06
N ARG A 29 0.11 -20.52 9.29
CA ARG A 29 -0.57 -19.82 10.39
C ARG A 29 -0.54 -18.29 10.22
N ARG A 30 0.49 -17.73 9.57
CA ARG A 30 0.53 -16.30 9.23
C ARG A 30 -0.57 -15.95 8.24
N LEU A 31 -0.62 -16.71 7.13
CA LEU A 31 -1.61 -16.54 6.07
C LEU A 31 -3.03 -16.66 6.63
N ALA A 32 -3.33 -17.70 7.40
CA ALA A 32 -4.66 -17.89 8.01
C ALA A 32 -5.09 -16.73 8.93
N ARG A 33 -4.15 -16.14 9.69
CA ARG A 33 -4.43 -15.00 10.57
C ARG A 33 -4.71 -13.73 9.78
N TRP A 34 -3.94 -13.45 8.73
CA TRP A 34 -4.18 -12.27 7.89
C TRP A 34 -5.43 -12.41 7.03
N THR A 35 -5.69 -13.60 6.47
CA THR A 35 -6.93 -13.84 5.73
C THR A 35 -8.14 -13.76 6.64
N GLY A 36 -8.08 -14.33 7.84
CA GLY A 36 -9.14 -14.20 8.84
C GLY A 36 -9.39 -12.76 9.26
N ALA A 37 -8.34 -12.01 9.59
CA ALA A 37 -8.44 -10.60 9.97
C ALA A 37 -8.96 -9.72 8.81
N GLY A 38 -8.44 -9.93 7.59
CA GLY A 38 -8.88 -9.19 6.41
C GLY A 38 -10.32 -9.51 6.03
N ALA A 39 -10.73 -10.79 6.07
CA ALA A 39 -12.11 -11.20 5.81
C ALA A 39 -13.07 -10.62 6.85
N ALA A 40 -12.69 -10.65 8.13
CA ALA A 40 -13.49 -10.01 9.18
C ALA A 40 -13.65 -8.50 8.95
N CYS A 41 -12.57 -7.79 8.57
CA CYS A 41 -12.64 -6.36 8.25
C CYS A 41 -13.53 -6.08 7.02
N LEU A 42 -13.44 -6.89 5.97
CA LEU A 42 -14.27 -6.75 4.77
C LEU A 42 -15.75 -7.04 5.06
N LEU A 43 -16.05 -8.07 5.85
CA LEU A 43 -17.41 -8.40 6.25
C LEU A 43 -18.02 -7.28 7.11
N LEU A 44 -17.26 -6.75 8.07
CA LEU A 44 -17.70 -5.61 8.88
C LEU A 44 -17.90 -4.36 8.00
N ALA A 45 -17.00 -4.09 7.06
CA ALA A 45 -17.19 -2.98 6.11
C ALA A 45 -18.46 -3.14 5.27
N GLY A 46 -18.71 -4.35 4.76
CA GLY A 46 -19.91 -4.68 3.98
C GLY A 46 -21.19 -4.54 4.78
N LEU A 47 -21.21 -5.04 6.02
CA LEU A 47 -22.33 -4.88 6.97
C LEU A 47 -22.62 -3.41 7.28
N LEU A 48 -21.58 -2.61 7.56
CA LEU A 48 -21.74 -1.18 7.85
C LEU A 48 -22.24 -0.38 6.63
N CYS A 49 -21.86 -0.81 5.44
CA CYS A 49 -22.30 -0.22 4.19
C CYS A 49 -23.65 -0.78 3.70
N GLY A 50 -24.22 -1.81 4.36
CA GLY A 50 -25.42 -2.49 3.86
C GLY A 50 -25.24 -3.12 2.47
N PHE A 51 -24.00 -3.43 2.07
CA PHE A 51 -23.62 -3.84 0.72
C PHE A 51 -23.98 -2.86 -0.41
N ASP A 52 -24.34 -1.62 -0.07
CA ASP A 52 -24.67 -0.58 -1.04
C ASP A 52 -23.87 0.70 -0.72
N ALA A 53 -23.14 1.20 -1.72
CA ALA A 53 -22.19 2.30 -1.54
C ALA A 53 -22.84 3.61 -1.04
N GLY A 54 -24.13 3.79 -1.29
CA GLY A 54 -24.84 5.04 -1.00
C GLY A 54 -25.96 4.96 0.04
N SER A 55 -26.64 3.83 0.19
CA SER A 55 -27.87 3.72 1.00
C SER A 55 -27.68 3.07 2.38
N GLY A 56 -26.46 2.61 2.68
CA GLY A 56 -26.14 1.96 3.95
C GLY A 56 -26.15 2.89 5.17
N PRO A 57 -26.17 2.32 6.40
CA PRO A 57 -26.10 3.08 7.65
C PRO A 57 -24.87 3.98 7.74
N VAL A 58 -23.73 3.54 7.18
CA VAL A 58 -22.49 4.33 7.10
C VAL A 58 -21.93 4.25 5.67
N PRO A 59 -22.20 5.24 4.80
CA PRO A 59 -21.72 5.24 3.43
C PRO A 59 -20.19 5.32 3.36
N ILE A 60 -19.64 4.83 2.25
CA ILE A 60 -18.19 4.86 2.00
C ILE A 60 -17.83 6.24 1.45
N ILE A 61 -17.33 7.12 2.33
CA ILE A 61 -16.94 8.49 1.95
C ILE A 61 -15.44 8.66 2.18
N LYS A 62 -14.70 8.82 1.08
CA LYS A 62 -13.25 9.02 1.09
C LYS A 62 -12.84 10.29 1.84
N ASN A 63 -13.56 11.39 1.63
CA ASN A 63 -13.25 12.69 2.21
C ASN A 63 -13.40 12.72 3.75
N LEU A 64 -14.28 11.90 4.30
CA LEU A 64 -14.57 11.85 5.73
C LEU A 64 -13.82 10.75 6.46
N TRP A 65 -13.06 9.91 5.73
CA TRP A 65 -12.39 8.73 6.30
C TRP A 65 -13.37 7.88 7.14
N THR A 66 -14.54 7.57 6.58
CA THR A 66 -15.59 6.89 7.34
C THR A 66 -15.11 5.52 7.87
N PRO A 67 -15.65 5.02 8.99
CA PRO A 67 -15.26 3.72 9.54
C PRO A 67 -15.41 2.56 8.54
N SER A 68 -16.46 2.58 7.70
CA SER A 68 -16.67 1.61 6.63
C SER A 68 -15.56 1.70 5.56
N TYR A 69 -15.15 2.91 5.17
CA TYR A 69 -14.01 3.11 4.28
C TYR A 69 -12.69 2.61 4.87
N VAL A 70 -12.44 2.86 6.16
CA VAL A 70 -11.22 2.40 6.83
C VAL A 70 -11.16 0.88 6.95
N LEU A 71 -12.26 0.24 7.34
CA LEU A 71 -12.34 -1.23 7.41
C LEU A 71 -12.15 -1.87 6.04
N LEU A 72 -12.71 -1.27 4.99
CA LEU A 72 -12.52 -1.71 3.61
C LEU A 72 -11.05 -1.65 3.21
N ASN A 73 -10.38 -0.50 3.44
CA ASN A 73 -8.96 -0.34 3.14
C ASN A 73 -8.08 -1.29 3.96
N ALA A 74 -8.37 -1.46 5.25
CA ALA A 74 -7.63 -2.40 6.09
C ALA A 74 -7.81 -3.85 5.61
N GLY A 75 -9.03 -4.23 5.23
CA GLY A 75 -9.33 -5.57 4.69
C GLY A 75 -8.61 -5.84 3.38
N ILE A 76 -8.68 -4.91 2.42
CA ILE A 76 -7.95 -5.00 1.14
C ILE A 76 -6.44 -5.05 1.39
N GLY A 77 -5.92 -4.24 2.32
CA GLY A 77 -4.51 -4.23 2.69
C GLY A 77 -4.02 -5.57 3.24
N HIS A 78 -4.82 -6.23 4.09
CA HIS A 78 -4.50 -7.58 4.58
C HIS A 78 -4.49 -8.62 3.46
N MET A 79 -5.44 -8.53 2.51
CA MET A 79 -5.47 -9.43 1.35
C MET A 79 -4.28 -9.20 0.42
N ALA A 80 -3.92 -7.94 0.17
CA ALA A 80 -2.72 -7.60 -0.60
C ALA A 80 -1.44 -8.12 0.08
N LEU A 81 -1.34 -8.01 1.41
CA LEU A 81 -0.22 -8.56 2.18
C LEU A 81 -0.14 -10.09 2.06
N VAL A 82 -1.28 -10.78 2.15
CA VAL A 82 -1.37 -12.24 1.96
C VAL A 82 -0.89 -12.63 0.56
N LEU A 83 -1.35 -11.93 -0.47
CA LEU A 83 -0.96 -12.20 -1.87
C LEU A 83 0.53 -11.96 -2.10
N ALA A 84 1.06 -10.83 -1.61
CA ALA A 84 2.47 -10.51 -1.73
C ALA A 84 3.36 -11.52 -0.98
N TYR A 85 2.97 -11.88 0.25
CA TYR A 85 3.69 -12.89 1.04
C TYR A 85 3.64 -14.27 0.39
N ALA A 86 2.48 -14.69 -0.13
CA ALA A 86 2.36 -15.97 -0.83
C ALA A 86 3.21 -15.99 -2.11
N ALA A 87 3.21 -14.90 -2.89
CA ALA A 87 4.01 -14.81 -4.12
C ALA A 87 5.52 -14.86 -3.85
N ILE A 88 5.99 -14.16 -2.81
CA ILE A 88 7.42 -14.03 -2.49
C ILE A 88 7.91 -15.23 -1.67
N ASP A 89 7.27 -15.52 -0.53
CA ASP A 89 7.79 -16.48 0.46
C ASP A 89 7.27 -17.91 0.25
N TRP A 90 6.06 -18.09 -0.31
CA TRP A 90 5.49 -19.44 -0.51
C TRP A 90 5.84 -20.01 -1.87
N TRP A 91 5.56 -19.27 -2.94
CA TRP A 91 5.84 -19.73 -4.31
C TRP A 91 7.26 -19.39 -4.77
N GLY A 92 7.96 -18.47 -4.11
CA GLY A 92 9.34 -18.12 -4.47
C GLY A 92 9.47 -17.53 -5.88
N ILE A 93 8.38 -17.00 -6.46
CA ILE A 93 8.35 -16.52 -7.86
C ILE A 93 9.30 -15.35 -8.03
N TRP A 94 9.47 -14.54 -6.98
CA TRP A 94 10.24 -13.33 -7.03
C TRP A 94 10.80 -12.93 -5.66
N GLN A 95 12.00 -12.35 -5.63
CA GLN A 95 12.65 -11.89 -4.40
C GLN A 95 12.15 -10.52 -3.90
N GLY A 96 11.10 -9.94 -4.52
CA GLY A 96 10.55 -8.64 -4.12
C GLY A 96 11.48 -7.45 -4.39
N GLY A 97 12.36 -7.57 -5.38
CA GLY A 97 13.41 -6.58 -5.72
C GLY A 97 12.95 -5.11 -5.72
N PRO A 98 12.02 -4.68 -6.60
CA PRO A 98 11.64 -3.28 -6.72
C PRO A 98 11.05 -2.70 -5.44
N PHE A 99 10.24 -3.48 -4.73
CA PHE A 99 9.69 -3.08 -3.43
C PHE A 99 10.79 -2.92 -2.38
N ARG A 100 11.80 -3.80 -2.38
CA ARG A 100 12.95 -3.71 -1.47
C ARG A 100 13.84 -2.52 -1.78
N TYR A 101 14.14 -2.26 -3.06
CA TYR A 101 14.99 -1.14 -3.48
C TYR A 101 14.33 0.19 -3.09
N MET A 102 13.05 0.37 -3.42
CA MET A 102 12.33 1.59 -3.07
C MET A 102 12.08 1.73 -1.57
N GLY A 103 11.82 0.62 -0.87
CA GLY A 103 11.55 0.64 0.56
C GLY A 103 12.77 1.02 1.41
N SER A 104 13.99 0.67 0.98
CA SER A 104 15.21 0.92 1.74
C SER A 104 15.55 2.41 1.91
N SER A 105 15.24 3.24 0.92
CA SER A 105 15.51 4.68 0.91
C SER A 105 14.25 5.47 0.58
N SER A 106 13.14 5.11 1.24
CA SER A 106 11.81 5.64 0.94
C SER A 106 11.72 7.16 1.11
N ILE A 107 12.42 7.75 2.08
CA ILE A 107 12.44 9.21 2.29
C ILE A 107 13.12 9.96 1.14
N VAL A 108 14.23 9.42 0.63
CA VAL A 108 14.98 10.03 -0.49
C VAL A 108 14.13 10.00 -1.74
N ILE A 109 13.46 8.87 -2.00
CA ILE A 109 12.56 8.73 -3.15
C ILE A 109 11.37 9.67 -3.02
N TYR A 110 10.76 9.80 -1.83
CA TYR A 110 9.65 10.72 -1.59
C TYR A 110 10.05 12.18 -1.83
N VAL A 111 11.07 12.67 -1.12
CA VAL A 111 11.55 14.05 -1.25
C VAL A 111 12.03 14.32 -2.66
N GLY A 112 12.75 13.37 -3.26
CA GLY A 112 13.19 13.45 -4.64
C GLY A 112 12.01 13.56 -5.60
N SER A 113 10.94 12.79 -5.41
CA SER A 113 9.76 12.82 -6.27
C SER A 113 8.99 14.13 -6.22
N GLU A 114 8.92 14.76 -5.04
CA GLU A 114 8.31 16.08 -4.87
C GLU A 114 9.17 17.19 -5.49
N VAL A 115 10.48 17.17 -5.24
CA VAL A 115 11.41 18.21 -5.74
C VAL A 115 11.61 18.09 -7.26
N LEU A 116 11.69 16.87 -7.78
CA LEU A 116 11.94 16.60 -9.21
C LEU A 116 10.65 16.45 -10.03
N GLN A 117 9.48 16.62 -9.41
CA GLN A 117 8.19 16.52 -10.09
C GLN A 117 8.08 17.37 -11.36
N PRO A 118 8.57 18.63 -11.44
CA PRO A 118 8.43 19.43 -12.66
C PRO A 118 9.51 19.15 -13.71
N TYR A 119 10.51 18.31 -13.42
CA TYR A 119 11.64 18.07 -14.29
C TYR A 119 11.45 16.81 -15.15
N SER A 120 11.79 16.91 -16.44
CA SER A 120 11.97 15.73 -17.30
C SER A 120 13.15 14.90 -16.74
N PRO A 121 13.05 13.57 -16.58
CA PRO A 121 12.09 12.63 -17.19
C PRO A 121 10.90 12.21 -16.31
N PHE A 122 10.71 12.82 -15.13
CA PHE A 122 9.71 12.36 -14.15
C PHE A 122 8.30 12.88 -14.44
N SER A 123 8.20 14.06 -15.03
CA SER A 123 6.98 14.60 -15.60
C SER A 123 7.33 15.51 -16.77
N PHE A 124 6.64 15.34 -17.89
CA PHE A 124 6.75 16.22 -19.03
C PHE A 124 5.35 16.70 -19.44
N ALA A 125 5.27 17.94 -19.91
CA ALA A 125 4.00 18.53 -20.35
C ALA A 125 3.47 17.77 -21.56
N THR A 126 2.43 16.98 -21.34
CA THR A 126 1.82 16.15 -22.38
C THR A 126 0.41 16.61 -22.72
N ALA A 127 -0.03 16.35 -23.94
CA ALA A 127 -1.41 16.56 -24.37
C ALA A 127 -2.40 15.90 -23.38
N ARG A 128 -3.59 16.50 -23.22
CA ARG A 128 -4.67 15.98 -22.35
C ARG A 128 -5.31 14.73 -22.95
N SER A 129 -4.55 13.65 -23.09
CA SER A 129 -5.06 12.32 -23.39
C SER A 129 -4.66 11.36 -22.28
N HIS A 130 -5.62 10.54 -21.84
CA HIS A 130 -5.40 9.59 -20.74
C HIS A 130 -4.27 8.60 -21.03
N GLY A 131 -4.10 8.19 -22.30
CA GLY A 131 -3.03 7.29 -22.72
C GLY A 131 -1.65 7.91 -22.58
N VAL A 132 -1.50 9.19 -22.95
CA VAL A 132 -0.21 9.87 -22.82
C VAL A 132 0.11 10.14 -21.34
N GLN A 133 -0.88 10.52 -20.53
CA GLN A 133 -0.70 10.64 -19.07
C GLN A 133 -0.27 9.32 -18.42
N LEU A 134 -0.85 8.20 -18.83
CA LEU A 134 -0.44 6.88 -18.34
C LEU A 134 1.02 6.58 -18.70
N SER A 135 1.41 6.85 -19.95
CA SER A 135 2.79 6.62 -20.41
C SER A 135 3.81 7.46 -19.64
N THR A 136 3.52 8.74 -19.38
CA THR A 136 4.38 9.63 -18.58
C THR A 136 4.53 9.10 -17.15
N ASN A 137 3.44 8.66 -16.53
CA ASN A 137 3.49 8.10 -15.17
C ASN A 137 4.29 6.79 -15.12
N ILE A 138 4.16 5.92 -16.13
CA ILE A 138 4.95 4.68 -16.22
C ILE A 138 6.44 5.01 -16.32
N VAL A 139 6.81 5.96 -17.20
CA VAL A 139 8.21 6.42 -17.33
C VAL A 139 8.72 6.97 -16.01
N GLY A 140 7.94 7.83 -15.34
CA GLY A 140 8.29 8.38 -14.02
C GLY A 140 8.54 7.29 -12.97
N VAL A 141 7.64 6.29 -12.88
CA VAL A 141 7.80 5.16 -11.95
C VAL A 141 9.05 4.32 -12.30
N LEU A 142 9.32 4.07 -13.58
CA LEU A 142 10.52 3.34 -14.01
C LEU A 142 11.80 4.11 -13.67
N CYS A 143 11.82 5.42 -13.86
CA CYS A 143 12.94 6.28 -13.46
C CYS A 143 13.18 6.22 -11.95
N TRP A 144 12.13 6.32 -11.13
CA TRP A 144 12.25 6.19 -9.68
C TRP A 144 12.69 4.79 -9.25
N GLN A 145 12.23 3.75 -9.96
CA GLN A 145 12.65 2.39 -9.71
C GLN A 145 14.15 2.19 -10.00
N LEU A 146 14.65 2.80 -11.07
CA LEU A 146 16.07 2.80 -11.42
C LEU A 146 16.91 3.57 -10.39
N ILE A 147 16.44 4.73 -9.95
CA ILE A 147 17.09 5.52 -8.91
C ILE A 147 17.17 4.73 -7.60
N GLY A 148 16.06 4.13 -7.16
CA GLY A 148 16.04 3.25 -5.99
C GLY A 148 17.01 2.08 -6.12
N TYR A 149 17.12 1.47 -7.31
CA TYR A 149 18.10 0.43 -7.58
C TYR A 149 19.56 0.95 -7.51
N LEU A 150 19.84 2.13 -8.05
CA LEU A 150 21.18 2.75 -8.00
C LEU A 150 21.58 3.08 -6.56
N LEU A 151 20.67 3.66 -5.77
CA LEU A 151 20.89 3.93 -4.34
C LEU A 151 21.20 2.62 -3.59
N TYR A 152 20.41 1.57 -3.84
CA TYR A 152 20.59 0.27 -3.22
C TYR A 152 21.95 -0.36 -3.58
N SER A 153 22.31 -0.38 -4.87
CA SER A 153 23.59 -0.92 -5.36
C SER A 153 24.81 -0.13 -4.86
N ARG A 154 24.63 1.16 -4.52
CA ARG A 154 25.67 2.02 -3.93
C ARG A 154 25.74 1.94 -2.40
N GLY A 155 24.86 1.17 -1.76
CA GLY A 155 24.82 1.02 -0.30
C GLY A 155 24.39 2.27 0.46
N ILE A 156 23.84 3.27 -0.23
CA ILE A 156 23.35 4.50 0.39
C ILE A 156 21.93 4.23 0.89
N ILE A 157 21.81 3.81 2.14
CA ILE A 157 20.53 3.55 2.80
C ILE A 157 20.32 4.66 3.83
N ILE A 158 19.42 5.58 3.52
CA ILE A 158 19.01 6.63 4.44
C ILE A 158 17.68 6.22 5.05
N SER A 159 17.77 5.59 6.23
CA SER A 159 16.62 5.26 7.08
C SER A 159 16.46 6.32 8.16
N LEU A 160 15.23 6.81 8.37
CA LEU A 160 14.87 7.65 9.51
C LEU A 160 14.79 6.81 10.80
#